data_AF-A0AAV0XP61-F1
#
_entry.id   AF-A0AAV0XP61-F1
#
_cell.length_a   1.000
_cell.length_b   1.000
_cell.length_c   1.000
_cell.angle_alpha   90.00
_cell.angle_beta   90.00
_cell.angle_gamma   90.00
#
_symmetry.space_group_name_H-M   'P 1'
#
loop_
_entity.id
_entity.type
_entity.pdbx_description
1 polymer ?
#
loop_
_entity_poly.entity_id
_entity_poly.type
_entity_poly.pdbx_seq_one_letter_code
_entity_poly.pdbx_strand_id
1 'polypeptide(L)'
;MIHGPCGTQNPGSPCMQNGNCSKRFPRPFVVDTISGIDGYPLYRRRSPDDNGRSIIMKVKGKDVVVDNRWIVPYCPLLSKTFSNHCNVEYCNSIKSIKYVCKYVNKGSDMAVFGIADPNANDEVMKFPLGRYVSCNEAIWRLFSFTIHERHPTVVHLAVHLENGQRVYFTEANAAQRAERHPATTLTNFFSTCVSDPFARTLLYSEMPRYYTWNAVSKKFQCRKKGDCVAGFADVYSTDSLGRIYTVHPRQDECFYLRLLLVNVRGPTSFNYLRTVNGVLFTTFREACQCLNLLENDSHWDLTLADATVSAPANQIRTLFAIIIATCNPSNPNAL
;
A
#
# COMPACT_ATOMS: atom_id res chain seq x y z
N MET A 1 17.06 -8.04 -29.71
CA MET A 1 17.38 -6.59 -29.66
C MET A 1 18.85 -6.41 -29.31
N ILE A 2 19.61 -5.68 -30.12
CA ILE A 2 21.07 -5.51 -29.95
C ILE A 2 21.35 -4.11 -29.39
N HIS A 3 22.15 -4.02 -28.33
CA HIS A 3 22.78 -2.77 -27.93
C HIS A 3 23.85 -2.43 -28.96
N GLY A 4 23.72 -1.29 -29.62
CA GLY A 4 24.68 -0.87 -30.63
C GLY A 4 26.11 -0.84 -30.07
N PRO A 5 27.13 -1.26 -30.84
CA PRO A 5 28.51 -1.23 -30.38
C PRO A 5 28.91 0.15 -29.83
N CYS A 6 29.60 0.13 -28.70
CA CYS A 6 30.04 1.32 -27.96
C CYS A 6 31.41 1.06 -27.31
N GLY A 7 31.89 1.99 -26.49
CA GLY A 7 33.23 1.89 -25.90
C GLY A 7 34.30 2.20 -26.93
N THR A 8 35.40 1.46 -26.92
CA THR A 8 36.52 1.61 -27.87
C THR A 8 36.09 1.41 -29.32
N GLN A 9 35.09 0.57 -29.56
CA GLN A 9 34.55 0.27 -30.89
C GLN A 9 33.74 1.45 -31.46
N ASN A 10 33.10 2.25 -30.60
CA ASN A 10 32.42 3.48 -31.00
C ASN A 10 32.31 4.47 -29.83
N PRO A 11 33.32 5.33 -29.62
CA PRO A 11 33.34 6.27 -28.48
C PRO A 11 32.26 7.35 -28.54
N GLY A 12 31.72 7.62 -29.73
CA GLY A 12 30.66 8.61 -29.94
C GLY A 12 29.25 8.09 -29.71
N SER A 13 29.07 6.86 -29.20
CA SER A 13 27.74 6.33 -28.92
C SER A 13 27.04 7.13 -27.81
N PRO A 14 25.72 7.41 -27.92
CA PRO A 14 24.98 8.21 -26.91
C PRO A 14 25.01 7.64 -25.48
N CYS A 15 25.29 6.34 -25.34
CA CYS A 15 25.40 5.69 -24.03
C CYS A 15 26.72 5.97 -23.31
N MET A 16 27.70 6.57 -23.97
CA MET A 16 29.04 6.81 -23.41
C MET A 16 29.02 7.97 -22.40
N GLN A 17 29.51 7.72 -21.20
CA GLN A 17 29.69 8.70 -20.13
C GLN A 17 31.05 8.45 -19.46
N ASN A 18 31.87 9.49 -19.36
CA ASN A 18 33.22 9.41 -18.76
C ASN A 18 34.07 8.24 -19.31
N GLY A 19 34.04 8.05 -20.64
CA GLY A 19 34.79 6.99 -21.32
C GLY A 19 34.22 5.58 -21.19
N ASN A 20 33.12 5.39 -20.44
CA ASN A 20 32.49 4.08 -20.21
C ASN A 20 31.05 4.04 -20.71
N CYS A 21 30.56 2.85 -21.06
CA CYS A 21 29.15 2.67 -21.37
C CYS A 21 28.31 2.79 -20.08
N SER A 22 27.44 3.81 -19.99
CA SER A 22 26.52 4.00 -18.86
C SER A 22 25.57 2.81 -18.64
N LYS A 23 25.35 2.00 -19.69
CA LYS A 23 24.53 0.78 -19.65
C LYS A 23 25.35 -0.50 -19.44
N ARG A 24 26.67 -0.37 -19.23
CA ARG A 24 27.63 -1.44 -18.91
C ARG A 24 27.68 -2.56 -19.97
N PHE A 25 27.63 -2.19 -21.25
CA PHE A 25 27.85 -3.11 -22.36
C PHE A 25 29.31 -3.05 -22.83
N PRO A 26 29.87 -4.17 -23.34
CA PRO A 26 29.27 -5.52 -23.38
C PRO A 26 29.12 -6.15 -21.99
N ARG A 27 28.07 -6.94 -21.78
CA ARG A 27 27.85 -7.67 -20.51
C ARG A 27 28.70 -8.94 -20.46
N PRO A 28 29.13 -9.42 -19.28
CA PRO A 28 29.86 -10.68 -19.19
C PRO A 28 28.99 -11.87 -19.62
N PHE A 29 29.61 -12.95 -20.09
CA PHE A 29 28.93 -14.24 -20.24
C PHE A 29 28.61 -14.82 -18.87
N VAL A 30 27.45 -15.44 -18.75
CA VAL A 30 26.99 -16.07 -17.50
C VAL A 30 26.27 -17.35 -17.89
N VAL A 31 26.63 -18.47 -17.24
CA VAL A 31 26.09 -19.79 -17.56
C VAL A 31 24.61 -19.91 -17.20
N ASP A 32 24.19 -19.30 -16.08
CA ASP A 32 22.81 -19.31 -15.60
C ASP A 32 22.33 -17.91 -15.24
N THR A 33 21.01 -17.72 -15.20
CA THR A 33 20.44 -16.45 -14.73
C THR A 33 20.53 -16.41 -13.21
N ILE A 34 21.24 -15.42 -12.67
CA ILE A 34 21.46 -15.24 -11.24
C ILE A 34 20.64 -14.05 -10.75
N SER A 35 19.88 -14.22 -9.67
CA SER A 35 19.21 -13.11 -9.00
C SER A 35 20.26 -12.31 -8.21
N GLY A 36 20.51 -11.06 -8.60
CA GLY A 36 21.53 -10.23 -7.96
C GLY A 36 21.12 -9.71 -6.56
N ILE A 37 22.11 -9.51 -5.68
CA ILE A 37 21.95 -8.98 -4.32
C ILE A 37 21.39 -7.54 -4.33
N ASP A 38 21.72 -6.76 -5.37
CA ASP A 38 21.28 -5.36 -5.54
C ASP A 38 19.95 -5.22 -6.29
N GLY A 39 19.23 -6.32 -6.53
CA GLY A 39 17.89 -6.30 -7.12
C GLY A 39 17.82 -6.20 -8.65
N TYR A 40 18.96 -6.34 -9.34
CA TYR A 40 19.03 -6.54 -10.79
C TYR A 40 19.55 -7.96 -11.10
N PRO A 41 18.87 -8.72 -11.95
CA PRO A 41 19.32 -10.05 -12.36
C PRO A 41 20.53 -9.97 -13.30
N LEU A 42 21.41 -10.94 -13.20
CA LEU A 42 22.43 -11.23 -14.22
C LEU A 42 21.89 -12.34 -15.10
N TYR A 43 21.48 -12.00 -16.32
CA TYR A 43 20.92 -12.98 -17.26
C TYR A 43 21.98 -13.93 -17.80
N ARG A 44 21.57 -15.20 -17.98
CA ARG A 44 22.32 -16.16 -18.80
C ARG A 44 22.66 -15.55 -20.16
N ARG A 45 23.95 -15.59 -20.50
CA ARG A 45 24.50 -15.14 -21.78
C ARG A 45 25.47 -16.21 -22.24
N ARG A 46 25.07 -17.00 -23.22
CA ARG A 46 25.87 -18.09 -23.80
C ARG A 46 27.00 -17.53 -24.65
N SER A 47 28.23 -18.01 -24.43
CA SER A 47 29.36 -17.74 -25.32
C SER A 47 29.19 -18.50 -26.65
N PRO A 48 29.91 -18.13 -27.72
CA PRO A 48 29.94 -18.92 -28.95
C PRO A 48 30.26 -20.40 -28.71
N ASP A 49 31.13 -20.71 -27.74
CA ASP A 49 31.50 -22.08 -27.36
C ASP A 49 30.36 -22.83 -26.64
N ASP A 50 29.43 -22.12 -25.98
CA ASP A 50 28.19 -22.67 -25.38
C ASP A 50 26.98 -22.45 -26.31
N ASN A 51 27.14 -22.66 -27.63
CA ASN A 51 26.07 -22.52 -28.62
C ASN A 51 25.43 -21.10 -28.65
N GLY A 52 26.20 -20.09 -28.27
CA GLY A 52 25.85 -18.69 -28.41
C GLY A 52 25.97 -18.23 -29.86
N ARG A 53 25.28 -17.13 -30.20
CA ARG A 53 25.32 -16.57 -31.56
C ARG A 53 26.20 -15.34 -31.61
N SER A 54 26.85 -15.15 -32.76
CA SER A 54 27.57 -13.94 -33.11
C SER A 54 27.23 -13.51 -34.53
N ILE A 55 27.21 -12.21 -34.77
CA ILE A 55 27.06 -11.61 -36.09
C ILE A 55 28.13 -10.55 -36.30
N ILE A 56 28.42 -10.20 -37.55
CA ILE A 56 29.28 -9.08 -37.89
C ILE A 56 28.38 -7.87 -38.19
N MET A 57 28.64 -6.76 -37.52
CA MET A 57 27.96 -5.48 -37.75
C MET A 57 28.96 -4.44 -38.23
N LYS A 58 28.61 -3.67 -39.26
CA LYS A 58 29.40 -2.52 -39.69
C LYS A 58 29.10 -1.30 -38.83
N VAL A 59 30.12 -0.77 -38.16
CA VAL A 59 30.04 0.46 -37.38
C VAL A 59 31.12 1.41 -37.87
N LYS A 60 30.71 2.56 -38.43
CA LYS A 60 31.63 3.56 -39.01
C LYS A 60 32.64 2.96 -40.00
N GLY A 61 32.18 2.04 -40.85
CA GLY A 61 33.01 1.37 -41.87
C GLY A 61 33.92 0.26 -41.34
N LYS A 62 33.90 -0.04 -40.03
CA LYS A 62 34.65 -1.15 -39.44
C LYS A 62 33.71 -2.32 -39.13
N ASP A 63 34.19 -3.53 -39.41
CA ASP A 63 33.49 -4.75 -39.04
C ASP A 63 33.70 -5.02 -37.55
N VAL A 64 32.59 -5.13 -36.81
CA VAL A 64 32.55 -5.38 -35.38
C VAL A 64 31.79 -6.67 -35.12
N VAL A 65 32.42 -7.60 -34.41
CA VAL A 65 31.76 -8.84 -33.97
C VAL A 65 30.87 -8.53 -32.78
N VAL A 66 29.58 -8.86 -32.92
CA VAL A 66 28.55 -8.67 -31.90
C VAL A 66 27.99 -10.04 -31.54
N ASP A 67 28.20 -10.43 -30.29
CA ASP A 67 27.70 -11.69 -29.72
C ASP A 67 26.62 -11.44 -28.65
N ASN A 68 26.23 -12.51 -27.96
CA ASN A 68 25.23 -12.48 -26.89
C ASN A 68 25.53 -11.48 -25.75
N ARG A 69 26.76 -10.95 -25.61
CA ARG A 69 27.11 -9.93 -24.61
C ARG A 69 26.46 -8.58 -24.89
N TRP A 70 26.07 -8.34 -26.14
CA TRP A 70 25.45 -7.10 -26.61
C TRP A 70 23.93 -7.14 -26.64
N ILE A 71 23.32 -8.29 -26.33
CA ILE A 71 21.87 -8.44 -26.40
C ILE A 71 21.20 -7.76 -25.21
N VAL A 72 20.22 -6.91 -25.49
CA VAL A 72 19.38 -6.30 -24.45
C VAL A 72 18.23 -7.26 -24.12
N PRO A 73 17.92 -7.52 -22.84
CA PRO A 73 16.75 -8.31 -22.45
C PRO A 73 15.47 -7.79 -23.12
N TYR A 74 14.68 -8.69 -23.70
CA TYR A 74 13.46 -8.32 -24.41
C TYR A 74 12.43 -9.44 -24.34
N CYS A 75 11.16 -9.09 -24.53
CA CYS A 75 10.08 -10.06 -24.71
C CYS A 75 9.59 -10.00 -26.16
N PRO A 76 9.79 -11.06 -26.97
CA PRO A 76 9.35 -11.10 -28.36
C PRO A 76 7.86 -10.78 -28.53
N LEU A 77 7.02 -11.26 -27.60
CA LEU A 77 5.59 -11.00 -27.59
C LEU A 77 5.32 -9.50 -27.45
N LEU A 78 5.85 -8.85 -26.40
CA LEU A 78 5.62 -7.42 -26.17
C LEU A 78 6.17 -6.55 -27.31
N SER A 79 7.37 -6.86 -27.81
CA SER A 79 7.95 -6.11 -28.93
C SER A 79 7.11 -6.22 -30.20
N LYS A 80 6.50 -7.40 -30.46
CA LYS A 80 5.59 -7.61 -31.60
C LYS A 80 4.23 -6.94 -31.37
N THR A 81 3.68 -7.03 -30.16
CA THR A 81 2.37 -6.42 -29.81
C THR A 81 2.40 -4.90 -29.95
N PHE A 82 3.48 -4.25 -29.52
CA PHE A 82 3.58 -2.79 -29.56
C PHE A 82 4.39 -2.26 -30.75
N SER A 83 4.82 -3.14 -31.66
CA SER A 83 5.67 -2.79 -32.82
C SER A 83 6.85 -1.89 -32.46
N ASN A 84 7.49 -2.15 -31.31
CA ASN A 84 8.58 -1.32 -30.81
C ASN A 84 9.63 -2.13 -30.03
N HIS A 85 10.78 -1.51 -29.79
CA HIS A 85 11.87 -2.08 -29.02
C HIS A 85 11.62 -1.93 -27.51
N CYS A 86 11.12 -3.00 -26.88
CA CYS A 86 10.90 -3.05 -25.42
C CYS A 86 12.12 -3.66 -24.71
N ASN A 87 12.79 -2.90 -23.83
CA ASN A 87 13.68 -3.50 -22.83
C ASN A 87 12.83 -4.10 -21.70
N VAL A 88 13.04 -5.38 -21.40
CA VAL A 88 12.27 -6.11 -20.38
C VAL A 88 13.20 -6.69 -19.34
N GLU A 89 13.13 -6.14 -18.13
CA GLU A 89 13.97 -6.54 -16.99
C GLU A 89 13.12 -7.29 -15.96
N TYR A 90 13.70 -8.32 -15.36
CA TYR A 90 13.12 -9.07 -14.26
C TYR A 90 13.44 -8.35 -12.95
N CYS A 91 12.43 -8.26 -12.10
CA CYS A 91 12.42 -7.42 -10.92
C CYS A 91 11.82 -8.22 -9.77
N ASN A 92 12.65 -8.58 -8.78
CA ASN A 92 12.20 -9.35 -7.61
C ASN A 92 12.57 -8.71 -6.27
N SER A 93 13.21 -7.54 -6.29
CA SER A 93 13.61 -6.88 -5.04
C SER A 93 12.49 -6.00 -4.49
N ILE A 94 12.40 -5.93 -3.15
CA ILE A 94 11.49 -4.99 -2.46
C ILE A 94 11.79 -3.55 -2.88
N LYS A 95 13.07 -3.20 -3.12
CA LYS A 95 13.47 -1.85 -3.58
C LYS A 95 12.85 -1.54 -4.95
N SER A 96 12.88 -2.49 -5.87
CA SER A 96 12.36 -2.32 -7.22
C SER A 96 10.82 -2.30 -7.25
N ILE A 97 10.15 -3.11 -6.42
CA ILE A 97 8.68 -3.02 -6.22
C ILE A 97 8.31 -1.65 -5.64
N LYS A 98 9.00 -1.21 -4.58
CA LYS A 98 8.83 0.13 -4.00
C LYS A 98 9.05 1.22 -5.04
N TYR A 99 10.03 1.05 -5.93
CA TYR A 99 10.31 1.99 -7.02
C TYR A 99 9.13 2.08 -7.99
N VAL A 100 8.61 0.96 -8.50
CA VAL A 100 7.44 0.98 -9.39
C VAL A 100 6.23 1.60 -8.71
N CYS A 101 5.90 1.18 -7.48
CA CYS A 101 4.80 1.76 -6.72
C CYS A 101 5.04 3.24 -6.41
N LYS A 102 6.29 3.67 -6.21
CA LYS A 102 6.62 5.09 -6.04
C LYS A 102 6.22 5.87 -7.28
N TYR A 103 6.57 5.47 -8.50
CA TYR A 103 6.20 6.28 -9.69
C TYR A 103 4.70 6.27 -9.98
N VAL A 104 3.99 5.18 -9.68
CA VAL A 104 2.53 5.12 -9.82
C VAL A 104 1.82 6.00 -8.79
N ASN A 105 2.33 6.07 -7.56
CA ASN A 105 1.70 6.80 -6.45
C ASN A 105 2.34 8.16 -6.14
N LYS A 106 3.48 8.49 -6.74
CA LYS A 106 4.10 9.81 -6.68
C LYS A 106 3.14 10.72 -7.42
N GLY A 107 2.59 11.68 -6.69
CA GLY A 107 1.76 12.72 -7.28
C GLY A 107 2.48 13.41 -8.43
N SER A 108 1.73 14.14 -9.24
CA SER A 108 2.30 14.82 -10.39
C SER A 108 3.41 15.78 -10.00
N ASP A 109 4.35 15.96 -10.92
CA ASP A 109 5.41 16.93 -10.74
C ASP A 109 4.78 18.32 -10.57
N MET A 110 5.32 19.07 -9.61
CA MET A 110 4.86 20.39 -9.25
C MET A 110 5.95 21.40 -9.56
N ALA A 111 5.55 22.55 -10.08
CA ALA A 111 6.43 23.67 -10.35
C ALA A 111 5.98 24.86 -9.51
N VAL A 112 6.94 25.58 -8.95
CA VAL A 112 6.71 26.91 -8.38
C VAL A 112 6.91 27.91 -9.50
N PHE A 113 5.96 28.80 -9.69
CA PHE A 113 6.04 29.88 -10.68
C PHE A 113 5.46 31.16 -10.07
N GLY A 114 5.91 32.34 -10.51
CA GLY A 114 5.37 33.62 -10.05
C GLY A 114 4.38 34.17 -11.07
N ILE A 115 3.17 34.54 -10.63
CA ILE A 115 2.15 35.18 -11.49
C ILE A 115 2.02 36.68 -11.15
N ALA A 116 2.68 37.15 -10.08
CA ALA A 116 2.52 38.51 -9.58
C ALA A 116 3.34 39.57 -10.33
N ASP A 117 2.82 40.80 -10.34
CA ASP A 117 3.57 42.02 -10.67
C ASP A 117 4.78 42.16 -9.72
N PRO A 118 6.01 42.42 -10.23
CA PRO A 118 7.20 42.59 -9.41
C PRO A 118 7.04 43.53 -8.22
N ASN A 119 6.12 44.51 -8.31
CA ASN A 119 5.91 45.55 -7.30
C ASN A 119 4.84 45.21 -6.24
N ALA A 120 4.12 44.08 -6.38
CA ALA A 120 3.13 43.66 -5.39
C ALA A 120 3.79 42.84 -4.27
N ASN A 121 3.68 43.27 -3.01
CA ASN A 121 4.20 42.54 -1.84
C ASN A 121 3.20 41.50 -1.32
N ASP A 122 2.82 40.57 -2.18
CA ASP A 122 2.03 39.39 -1.80
C ASP A 122 2.88 38.12 -1.97
N GLU A 123 3.42 37.61 -0.86
CA GLU A 123 4.27 36.40 -0.85
C GLU A 123 3.54 35.14 -1.32
N VAL A 124 2.22 35.06 -1.11
CA VAL A 124 1.40 33.90 -1.49
C VAL A 124 1.25 33.84 -3.02
N MET A 125 1.07 34.99 -3.65
CA MET A 125 0.99 35.10 -5.12
C MET A 125 2.36 35.08 -5.83
N LYS A 126 3.46 35.30 -5.10
CA LYS A 126 4.82 35.21 -5.62
C LYS A 126 5.29 33.78 -5.83
N PHE A 127 4.81 32.81 -5.04
CA PHE A 127 5.24 31.41 -5.12
C PHE A 127 4.08 30.39 -5.22
N PRO A 128 3.09 30.55 -6.12
CA PRO A 128 2.11 29.51 -6.33
C PRO A 128 2.77 28.22 -6.81
N LEU A 129 2.38 27.13 -6.15
CA LEU A 129 2.79 25.78 -6.49
C LEU A 129 1.68 25.16 -7.35
N GLY A 130 1.96 24.91 -8.63
CA GLY A 130 1.00 24.29 -9.54
C GLY A 130 1.47 22.95 -10.09
N ARG A 131 0.51 22.15 -10.53
CA ARG A 131 0.76 20.86 -11.16
C ARG A 131 1.22 21.07 -12.59
N TYR A 132 2.38 20.49 -12.94
CA TYR A 132 2.80 20.38 -14.32
C TYR A 132 1.95 19.31 -15.02
N VAL A 133 1.37 19.66 -16.17
CA VAL A 133 0.58 18.76 -17.02
C VAL A 133 1.25 18.73 -18.39
N SER A 134 1.77 17.57 -18.78
CA SER A 134 2.37 17.39 -20.12
C SER A 134 1.29 17.48 -21.21
N CYS A 135 1.70 17.77 -22.46
CA CYS A 135 0.78 17.83 -23.61
C CYS A 135 -0.06 16.54 -23.74
N ASN A 136 0.57 15.39 -23.52
CA ASN A 136 -0.09 14.08 -23.58
C ASN A 136 -1.15 13.93 -22.48
N GLU A 137 -0.83 14.31 -21.23
CA GLU A 137 -1.81 14.27 -20.14
C GLU A 137 -2.96 15.27 -20.37
N ALA A 138 -2.67 16.46 -20.90
CA ALA A 138 -3.67 17.47 -21.21
C ALA A 138 -4.67 16.96 -22.25
N ILE A 139 -4.21 16.35 -23.34
CA ILE A 139 -5.07 15.76 -24.37
C ILE A 139 -5.92 14.62 -23.76
N TRP A 140 -5.32 13.75 -22.96
CA TRP A 140 -6.05 12.65 -22.29
C TRP A 140 -7.18 13.16 -21.40
N ARG A 141 -6.91 14.25 -20.66
CA ARG A 141 -7.90 14.92 -19.80
C ARG A 141 -8.98 15.62 -20.61
N LEU A 142 -8.63 16.31 -21.69
CA LEU A 142 -9.59 16.99 -22.57
C LEU A 142 -10.60 15.98 -23.16
N PHE A 143 -10.12 14.79 -23.54
CA PHE A 143 -10.99 13.72 -24.01
C PHE A 143 -11.65 12.90 -22.89
N SER A 144 -11.46 13.27 -21.62
CA SER A 144 -12.01 12.55 -20.46
C SER A 144 -11.64 11.07 -20.42
N PHE A 145 -10.49 10.70 -20.99
CA PHE A 145 -9.98 9.34 -20.92
C PHE A 145 -9.47 9.05 -19.51
N THR A 146 -9.71 7.82 -19.04
CA THR A 146 -9.22 7.36 -17.75
C THR A 146 -7.68 7.38 -17.77
N ILE A 147 -7.08 8.16 -16.86
CA ILE A 147 -5.62 8.29 -16.75
C ILE A 147 -5.02 7.07 -16.04
N HIS A 148 -5.74 6.54 -15.06
CA HIS A 148 -5.33 5.36 -14.32
C HIS A 148 -6.55 4.60 -13.82
N GLU A 149 -6.46 3.28 -13.82
CA GLU A 149 -7.44 2.39 -13.23
C GLU A 149 -6.73 1.52 -12.17
N ARG A 150 -7.44 1.13 -11.12
CA ARG A 150 -6.93 0.20 -10.11
C ARG A 150 -7.89 -0.98 -10.02
N HIS A 151 -7.36 -2.16 -10.29
CA HIS A 151 -8.06 -3.42 -10.16
C HIS A 151 -7.28 -4.33 -9.19
N PRO A 152 -7.92 -4.82 -8.11
CA PRO A 152 -9.28 -4.50 -7.68
C PRO A 152 -9.43 -3.06 -7.17
N THR A 153 -10.67 -2.55 -7.15
CA THR A 153 -10.97 -1.24 -6.56
C THR A 153 -10.71 -1.27 -5.06
N VAL A 154 -10.01 -0.27 -4.53
CA VAL A 154 -9.74 -0.13 -3.09
C VAL A 154 -10.48 1.07 -2.53
N VAL A 155 -11.39 0.83 -1.58
CA VAL A 155 -12.18 1.86 -0.90
C VAL A 155 -11.60 2.12 0.48
N HIS A 156 -11.27 3.39 0.78
CA HIS A 156 -10.76 3.77 2.09
C HIS A 156 -11.89 3.90 3.10
N LEU A 157 -11.70 3.25 4.25
CA LEU A 157 -12.65 3.20 5.34
C LEU A 157 -12.13 4.02 6.52
N ALA A 158 -12.99 4.89 7.04
CA ALA A 158 -12.63 5.83 8.10
C ALA A 158 -12.48 5.08 9.43
N VAL A 159 -11.55 5.55 10.26
CA VAL A 159 -11.38 5.08 11.63
C VAL A 159 -11.20 6.31 12.50
N HIS A 160 -12.01 6.40 13.55
CA HIS A 160 -11.95 7.46 14.54
C HIS A 160 -12.75 7.02 15.76
N LEU A 161 -12.47 7.64 16.91
CA LEU A 161 -13.31 7.51 18.10
C LEU A 161 -14.67 8.19 17.90
N GLU A 162 -15.59 7.97 18.84
CA GLU A 162 -16.86 8.69 18.88
C GLU A 162 -16.61 10.20 18.90
N ASN A 163 -17.30 10.94 18.04
CA ASN A 163 -17.12 12.39 17.80
C ASN A 163 -15.69 12.82 17.38
N GLY A 164 -14.77 11.90 17.11
CA GLY A 164 -13.41 12.18 16.63
C GLY A 164 -13.28 12.31 15.11
N GLN A 165 -14.36 12.62 14.40
CA GLN A 165 -14.39 12.62 12.93
C GLN A 165 -13.67 13.85 12.38
N ARG A 166 -12.90 13.67 11.31
CA ARG A 166 -12.35 14.81 10.58
C ARG A 166 -13.46 15.50 9.77
N VAL A 167 -13.76 16.74 10.13
CA VAL A 167 -14.75 17.57 9.43
C VAL A 167 -14.05 18.80 8.85
N TYR A 168 -14.22 19.03 7.56
CA TYR A 168 -13.82 20.29 6.92
C TYR A 168 -14.94 21.31 7.11
N PHE A 169 -14.65 22.59 7.27
CA PHE A 169 -15.69 23.61 7.40
C PHE A 169 -15.21 24.96 6.86
N THR A 170 -16.14 25.87 6.64
CA THR A 170 -15.89 27.29 6.43
C THR A 170 -16.47 28.06 7.60
N GLU A 171 -16.05 29.30 7.82
CA GLU A 171 -16.58 30.14 8.90
C GLU A 171 -18.11 30.19 8.90
N ALA A 172 -18.71 30.31 7.72
CA ALA A 172 -20.16 30.35 7.55
C ALA A 172 -20.91 29.04 7.93
N ASN A 173 -20.26 27.88 7.88
CA ASN A 173 -20.90 26.59 8.17
C ASN A 173 -20.34 25.86 9.40
N ALA A 174 -19.41 26.46 10.13
CA ALA A 174 -18.74 25.84 11.28
C ALA A 174 -19.75 25.40 12.35
N ALA A 175 -20.66 26.29 12.77
CA ALA A 175 -21.68 25.99 13.76
C ALA A 175 -22.61 24.85 13.32
N GLN A 176 -23.11 24.90 12.08
CA GLN A 176 -23.96 23.84 11.52
C GLN A 176 -23.23 22.49 11.46
N ARG A 177 -21.96 22.48 11.07
CA ARG A 177 -21.16 21.25 10.99
C ARG A 177 -20.77 20.71 12.37
N ALA A 178 -20.69 21.57 13.39
CA ALA A 178 -20.47 21.17 14.77
C ALA A 178 -21.72 20.53 15.39
N GLU A 179 -22.91 20.99 15.02
CA GLU A 179 -24.17 20.39 15.49
C GLU A 179 -24.53 19.12 14.69
N ARG A 180 -24.32 19.14 13.36
CA ARG A 180 -24.67 18.05 12.46
C ARG A 180 -23.46 17.61 11.65
N HIS A 181 -22.68 16.70 12.23
CA HIS A 181 -21.52 16.13 11.56
C HIS A 181 -21.93 15.28 10.34
N PRO A 182 -21.18 15.37 9.21
CA PRO A 182 -21.42 14.51 8.06
C PRO A 182 -21.08 13.06 8.38
N ALA A 183 -21.92 12.13 7.91
CA ALA A 183 -21.68 10.70 8.10
C ALA A 183 -20.34 10.27 7.46
N THR A 184 -19.58 9.49 8.20
CA THR A 184 -18.37 8.83 7.69
C THR A 184 -18.73 7.43 7.23
N THR A 185 -17.80 6.76 6.54
CA THR A 185 -17.98 5.33 6.24
C THR A 185 -18.12 4.51 7.52
N LEU A 186 -17.55 4.93 8.65
CA LEU A 186 -17.66 4.18 9.91
C LEU A 186 -19.04 4.37 10.56
N THR A 187 -19.49 5.60 10.74
CA THR A 187 -20.79 5.87 11.38
C THR A 187 -21.95 5.39 10.52
N ASN A 188 -21.82 5.47 9.20
CA ASN A 188 -22.83 4.93 8.32
C ASN A 188 -22.81 3.39 8.28
N PHE A 189 -21.65 2.73 8.38
CA PHE A 189 -21.59 1.27 8.51
C PHE A 189 -22.41 0.80 9.71
N PHE A 190 -22.26 1.46 10.86
CA PHE A 190 -23.10 1.17 12.03
C PHE A 190 -24.59 1.33 11.75
N SER A 191 -24.99 2.43 11.12
CA SER A 191 -26.39 2.64 10.72
C SER A 191 -26.89 1.57 9.75
N THR A 192 -26.06 1.13 8.80
CA THR A 192 -26.41 0.07 7.84
C THR A 192 -26.55 -1.27 8.56
N CYS A 193 -25.66 -1.62 9.49
CA CYS A 193 -25.81 -2.80 10.33
C CYS A 193 -27.08 -2.76 11.19
N VAL A 194 -27.58 -1.57 11.59
CA VAL A 194 -28.88 -1.48 12.26
C VAL A 194 -30.02 -1.86 11.32
N SER A 195 -30.05 -1.29 10.11
CA SER A 195 -31.17 -1.43 9.18
C SER A 195 -31.17 -2.70 8.32
N ASP A 196 -30.00 -3.26 8.04
CA ASP A 196 -29.81 -4.32 7.06
C ASP A 196 -29.22 -5.58 7.71
N PRO A 197 -29.99 -6.70 7.77
CA PRO A 197 -29.52 -7.97 8.32
C PRO A 197 -28.28 -8.52 7.61
N PHE A 198 -28.12 -8.31 6.30
CA PHE A 198 -26.95 -8.79 5.59
C PHE A 198 -25.68 -8.04 6.04
N ALA A 199 -25.77 -6.72 6.22
CA ALA A 199 -24.65 -5.93 6.74
C ALA A 199 -24.21 -6.35 8.15
N ARG A 200 -25.11 -6.92 8.97
CA ARG A 200 -24.73 -7.49 10.29
C ARG A 200 -23.82 -8.71 10.18
N THR A 201 -23.81 -9.38 9.04
CA THR A 201 -22.94 -10.54 8.83
C THR A 201 -21.52 -10.11 8.45
N LEU A 202 -21.26 -8.84 8.14
CA LEU A 202 -20.00 -8.39 7.55
C LEU A 202 -19.03 -7.82 8.56
N LEU A 203 -17.73 -8.00 8.31
CA LEU A 203 -16.66 -7.19 8.88
C LEU A 203 -16.60 -5.83 8.17
N TYR A 204 -16.06 -4.82 8.85
CA TYR A 204 -16.00 -3.49 8.27
C TYR A 204 -15.19 -3.43 6.97
N SER A 205 -14.08 -4.18 6.88
CA SER A 205 -13.26 -4.31 5.68
C SER A 205 -13.94 -5.03 4.50
N GLU A 206 -14.96 -5.85 4.78
CA GLU A 206 -15.74 -6.57 3.77
C GLU A 206 -16.84 -5.69 3.17
N MET A 207 -17.23 -4.60 3.84
CA MET A 207 -18.33 -3.73 3.43
C MET A 207 -18.23 -3.29 1.96
N PRO A 208 -17.07 -2.83 1.44
CA PRO A 208 -16.97 -2.39 0.04
C PRO A 208 -17.16 -3.50 -1.00
N ARG A 209 -17.07 -4.77 -0.59
CA ARG A 209 -17.30 -5.91 -1.48
C ARG A 209 -18.76 -6.01 -1.91
N TYR A 210 -19.68 -5.62 -1.04
CA TYR A 210 -21.13 -5.77 -1.25
C TYR A 210 -21.86 -4.42 -1.32
N TYR A 211 -21.27 -3.36 -0.77
CA TYR A 211 -21.83 -2.02 -0.75
C TYR A 211 -20.91 -1.02 -1.42
N THR A 212 -21.49 -0.01 -2.06
CA THR A 212 -20.77 1.13 -2.63
C THR A 212 -21.02 2.36 -1.76
N TRP A 213 -19.96 3.10 -1.45
CA TRP A 213 -20.08 4.38 -0.74
C TRP A 213 -20.51 5.49 -1.70
N ASN A 214 -21.70 6.06 -1.47
CA ASN A 214 -22.15 7.24 -2.19
C ASN A 214 -21.65 8.50 -1.48
N ALA A 215 -20.68 9.17 -2.09
CA ALA A 215 -20.02 10.33 -1.49
C ALA A 215 -20.92 11.57 -1.33
N VAL A 216 -22.01 11.66 -2.11
CA VAL A 216 -22.97 12.77 -2.07
C VAL A 216 -23.98 12.54 -0.95
N SER A 217 -24.63 11.38 -0.92
CA SER A 217 -25.61 11.06 0.13
C SER A 217 -24.97 10.65 1.46
N LYS A 218 -23.66 10.37 1.47
CA LYS A 218 -22.90 9.84 2.62
C LYS A 218 -23.49 8.54 3.16
N LYS A 219 -23.89 7.65 2.25
CA LYS A 219 -24.47 6.35 2.60
C LYS A 219 -23.86 5.21 1.81
N PHE A 220 -23.74 4.05 2.44
CA PHE A 220 -23.56 2.79 1.74
C PHE A 220 -24.84 2.37 1.05
N GLN A 221 -24.70 1.88 -0.18
CA GLN A 221 -25.79 1.35 -1.00
C GLN A 221 -25.40 -0.04 -1.50
N CYS A 222 -26.32 -1.00 -1.46
CA CYS A 222 -26.08 -2.34 -2.00
C CYS A 222 -25.60 -2.24 -3.45
N ARG A 223 -24.63 -3.07 -3.81
CA ARG A 223 -24.18 -3.19 -5.19
C ARG A 223 -25.32 -3.74 -6.04
N LYS A 224 -25.41 -3.23 -7.27
CA LYS A 224 -26.40 -3.64 -8.27
C LYS A 224 -25.82 -4.53 -9.38
N LYS A 225 -24.51 -4.80 -9.31
CA LYS A 225 -23.73 -5.54 -10.30
C LYS A 225 -22.66 -6.36 -9.57
N GLY A 226 -22.35 -7.53 -10.12
CA GLY A 226 -21.38 -8.46 -9.56
C GLY A 226 -21.95 -9.88 -9.51
N ASP A 227 -21.30 -10.75 -8.74
CA ASP A 227 -21.72 -12.13 -8.54
C ASP A 227 -22.81 -12.18 -7.46
N CYS A 228 -23.90 -12.91 -7.73
CA CYS A 228 -24.98 -13.11 -6.76
C CYS A 228 -24.45 -13.82 -5.50
N VAL A 229 -24.87 -13.35 -4.33
CA VAL A 229 -24.50 -13.96 -3.06
C VAL A 229 -25.50 -15.06 -2.71
N ALA A 230 -25.00 -16.29 -2.55
CA ALA A 230 -25.83 -17.42 -2.18
C ALA A 230 -26.54 -17.16 -0.83
N GLY A 231 -27.85 -17.40 -0.78
CA GLY A 231 -28.68 -17.22 0.43
C GLY A 231 -29.24 -15.81 0.63
N PHE A 232 -28.88 -14.83 -0.21
CA PHE A 232 -29.40 -13.46 -0.12
C PHE A 232 -29.90 -12.96 -1.48
N ALA A 233 -31.21 -12.75 -1.60
CA ALA A 233 -31.80 -12.14 -2.79
C ALA A 233 -31.31 -10.69 -2.92
N ASP A 234 -31.04 -10.25 -4.16
CA ASP A 234 -30.62 -8.89 -4.50
C ASP A 234 -29.32 -8.39 -3.86
N VAL A 235 -28.48 -9.30 -3.35
CA VAL A 235 -27.14 -8.98 -2.88
C VAL A 235 -26.10 -9.44 -3.90
N TYR A 236 -25.28 -8.49 -4.32
CA TYR A 236 -24.21 -8.71 -5.30
C TYR A 236 -22.85 -8.44 -4.67
N SER A 237 -21.86 -9.24 -5.03
CA SER A 237 -20.49 -9.12 -4.58
C SER A 237 -19.55 -8.79 -5.74
N THR A 238 -18.50 -8.02 -5.46
CA THR A 238 -17.42 -7.78 -6.43
C THR A 238 -16.06 -8.12 -5.82
N ASP A 239 -14.99 -7.77 -6.52
CA ASP A 239 -13.59 -7.85 -6.10
C ASP A 239 -13.14 -6.65 -5.23
N SER A 240 -14.03 -5.70 -4.95
CA SER A 240 -13.68 -4.45 -4.27
C SER A 240 -13.20 -4.70 -2.84
N LEU A 241 -12.08 -4.07 -2.47
CA LEU A 241 -11.43 -4.24 -1.17
C LEU A 241 -11.66 -3.03 -0.26
N GLY A 242 -12.01 -3.27 1.00
CA GLY A 242 -12.06 -2.25 2.04
C GLY A 242 -10.73 -2.10 2.77
N ARG A 243 -10.12 -0.91 2.66
CA ARG A 243 -8.89 -0.57 3.35
C ARG A 243 -9.20 0.31 4.56
N ILE A 244 -9.11 -0.29 5.74
CA ILE A 244 -9.14 0.42 7.02
C ILE A 244 -7.78 1.09 7.25
N TYR A 245 -7.76 2.39 7.56
CA TYR A 245 -6.51 3.13 7.79
C TYR A 245 -5.65 2.48 8.88
N THR A 246 -4.34 2.55 8.71
CA THR A 246 -3.39 2.14 9.76
C THR A 246 -3.45 3.16 10.89
N VAL A 247 -3.72 2.68 12.10
CA VAL A 247 -3.65 3.47 13.32
C VAL A 247 -2.38 3.05 14.06
N HIS A 248 -1.58 4.01 14.48
CA HIS A 248 -0.35 3.73 15.22
C HIS A 248 -0.70 3.28 16.65
N PRO A 249 -0.02 2.28 17.25
CA PRO A 249 -0.33 1.81 18.62
C PRO A 249 -0.30 2.90 19.70
N ARG A 250 0.49 3.97 19.51
CA ARG A 250 0.46 5.18 20.38
C ARG A 250 -0.89 5.92 20.40
N GLN A 251 -1.75 5.74 19.39
CA GLN A 251 -3.12 6.26 19.39
C GLN A 251 -4.06 5.27 20.07
N ASP A 252 -3.66 4.87 21.28
CA ASP A 252 -4.23 3.89 22.21
C ASP A 252 -5.64 3.37 21.85
N GLU A 253 -6.71 4.00 22.35
CA GLU A 253 -8.09 3.57 22.14
C GLU A 253 -8.51 3.47 20.66
N CYS A 254 -7.97 4.33 19.79
CA CYS A 254 -8.27 4.28 18.35
C CYS A 254 -7.63 3.04 17.68
N PHE A 255 -6.46 2.61 18.17
CA PHE A 255 -5.83 1.38 17.73
C PHE A 255 -6.66 0.15 18.11
N TYR A 256 -7.16 0.08 19.35
CA TYR A 256 -8.03 -1.01 19.79
C TYR A 256 -9.39 -1.01 19.09
N LEU A 257 -9.98 0.17 18.86
CA LEU A 257 -11.18 0.30 18.04
C LEU A 257 -10.96 -0.27 16.64
N ARG A 258 -9.82 0.04 16.01
CA ARG A 258 -9.45 -0.53 14.71
C ARG A 258 -9.36 -2.04 14.77
N LEU A 259 -8.75 -2.60 15.83
CA LEU A 259 -8.62 -4.04 16.02
C LEU A 259 -10.00 -4.70 16.12
N LEU A 260 -10.94 -4.10 16.86
CA LEU A 260 -12.32 -4.58 16.94
C LEU A 260 -13.02 -4.52 15.59
N LEU A 261 -12.86 -3.45 14.80
CA LEU A 261 -13.46 -3.36 13.45
C LEU A 261 -12.97 -4.43 12.46
N VAL A 262 -11.82 -5.03 12.71
CA VAL A 262 -11.26 -6.13 11.91
C VAL A 262 -11.79 -7.50 12.38
N ASN A 263 -12.24 -7.62 13.62
CA ASN A 263 -12.59 -8.91 14.24
C ASN A 263 -14.09 -9.06 14.59
N VAL A 264 -14.81 -7.95 14.77
CA VAL A 264 -16.23 -7.93 15.17
C VAL A 264 -17.10 -7.70 13.95
N ARG A 265 -18.03 -8.64 13.70
CA ARG A 265 -19.01 -8.57 12.61
C ARG A 265 -20.23 -7.74 13.03
N GLY A 266 -20.74 -6.95 12.09
CA GLY A 266 -22.02 -6.25 12.24
C GLY A 266 -22.19 -5.25 13.38
N PRO A 267 -21.16 -4.48 13.79
CA PRO A 267 -21.33 -3.54 14.90
C PRO A 267 -22.37 -2.46 14.57
N THR A 268 -23.25 -2.18 15.52
CA THR A 268 -24.34 -1.19 15.36
C THR A 268 -24.04 0.16 16.01
N SER A 269 -22.98 0.26 16.80
CA SER A 269 -22.54 1.50 17.48
C SER A 269 -21.12 1.34 18.04
N PHE A 270 -20.54 2.45 18.52
CA PHE A 270 -19.30 2.41 19.32
C PHE A 270 -19.47 1.60 20.61
N ASN A 271 -20.63 1.71 21.26
CA ASN A 271 -20.94 0.92 22.45
C ASN A 271 -21.01 -0.57 22.14
N TYR A 272 -21.60 -0.95 21.01
CA TYR A 272 -21.63 -2.35 20.58
C TYR A 272 -20.23 -2.95 20.47
N LEU A 273 -19.26 -2.21 19.93
CA LEU A 273 -17.86 -2.67 19.86
C LEU A 273 -17.23 -2.88 21.24
N ARG A 274 -17.68 -2.14 22.26
CA ARG A 274 -17.25 -2.33 23.65
C ARG A 274 -18.08 -3.35 24.41
N THR A 275 -19.15 -3.90 23.83
CA THR A 275 -19.99 -4.90 24.49
C THR A 275 -19.50 -6.29 24.12
N VAL A 276 -19.00 -7.04 25.09
CA VAL A 276 -18.57 -8.44 24.90
C VAL A 276 -19.35 -9.30 25.89
N ASN A 277 -19.98 -10.39 25.41
CA ASN A 277 -20.82 -11.28 26.23
C ASN A 277 -21.92 -10.56 27.05
N GLY A 278 -22.49 -9.49 26.50
CA GLY A 278 -23.54 -8.70 27.14
C GLY A 278 -23.04 -7.66 28.17
N VAL A 279 -21.74 -7.60 28.45
CA VAL A 279 -21.13 -6.63 29.36
C VAL A 279 -20.53 -5.47 28.55
N LEU A 280 -20.93 -4.24 28.87
CA LEU A 280 -20.36 -3.03 28.27
C LEU A 280 -19.09 -2.63 29.02
N PHE A 281 -17.95 -2.68 28.33
CA PHE A 281 -16.65 -2.25 28.86
C PHE A 281 -16.43 -0.75 28.73
N THR A 282 -15.55 -0.21 29.57
CA THR A 282 -15.26 1.23 29.59
C THR A 282 -14.39 1.63 28.40
N THR A 283 -13.43 0.78 28.03
CA THR A 283 -12.46 1.03 26.96
C THR A 283 -12.54 -0.01 25.85
N PHE A 284 -12.10 0.36 24.65
CA PHE A 284 -11.93 -0.58 23.54
C PHE A 284 -10.80 -1.57 23.84
N ARG A 285 -9.79 -1.17 24.62
CA ARG A 285 -8.73 -2.07 25.10
C ARG A 285 -9.29 -3.24 25.90
N GLU A 286 -10.13 -2.97 26.90
CA GLU A 286 -10.75 -4.00 27.74
C GLU A 286 -11.60 -4.97 26.90
N ALA A 287 -12.38 -4.44 25.95
CA ALA A 287 -13.16 -5.27 25.02
C ALA A 287 -12.25 -6.18 24.18
N CYS A 288 -11.11 -5.68 23.70
CA CYS A 288 -10.12 -6.50 23.00
C CYS A 288 -9.53 -7.60 23.90
N GLN A 289 -9.23 -7.29 25.16
CA GLN A 289 -8.72 -8.27 26.14
C GLN A 289 -9.74 -9.38 26.39
N CYS A 290 -11.02 -9.02 26.61
CA CYS A 290 -12.10 -9.98 26.82
C CYS A 290 -12.33 -10.90 25.61
N LEU A 291 -12.12 -10.38 24.39
CA LEU A 291 -12.16 -11.16 23.15
C LEU A 291 -10.87 -11.96 22.86
N ASN A 292 -9.88 -11.93 23.76
CA ASN A 292 -8.56 -12.55 23.59
C ASN A 292 -7.85 -12.10 22.29
N LEU A 293 -8.05 -10.83 21.91
CA LEU A 293 -7.38 -10.22 20.75
C LEU A 293 -6.01 -9.62 21.12
N LEU A 294 -5.74 -9.49 22.41
CA LEU A 294 -4.45 -9.07 22.95
C LEU A 294 -3.80 -10.26 23.64
N GLU A 295 -2.46 -10.27 23.67
CA GLU A 295 -1.74 -11.12 24.61
C GLU A 295 -2.22 -10.78 26.03
N ASN A 296 -2.46 -11.82 26.83
CA ASN A 296 -2.89 -11.70 28.22
C ASN A 296 -1.76 -12.22 29.12
N ASP A 297 -1.57 -11.57 30.26
CA ASP A 297 -0.49 -11.94 31.20
C ASP A 297 -0.93 -13.05 32.16
N SER A 298 -2.13 -13.61 31.98
CA SER A 298 -2.68 -14.63 32.88
C SER A 298 -1.80 -15.87 32.98
N HIS A 299 -1.07 -16.20 31.91
CA HIS A 299 -0.12 -17.29 31.94
C HIS A 299 1.11 -16.97 32.80
N TRP A 300 1.51 -15.70 32.93
CA TRP A 300 2.55 -15.27 33.87
C TRP A 300 2.07 -15.37 35.31
N ASP A 301 0.84 -14.94 35.59
CA ASP A 301 0.21 -15.06 36.92
C ASP A 301 0.13 -16.53 37.35
N LEU A 302 -0.33 -17.41 36.45
CA LEU A 302 -0.39 -18.86 36.68
C LEU A 302 1.00 -19.47 36.86
N THR A 303 1.98 -19.03 36.07
CA THR A 303 3.38 -19.50 36.18
C THR A 303 3.99 -19.11 37.52
N LEU A 304 3.76 -17.88 37.99
CA LEU A 304 4.22 -17.43 39.31
C LEU A 304 3.49 -18.15 40.44
N ALA A 305 2.16 -18.35 40.31
CA ALA A 305 1.37 -19.11 41.27
C ALA A 305 1.86 -20.56 41.39
N ASP A 306 2.15 -21.24 40.27
CA ASP A 306 2.67 -22.62 40.28
C ASP A 306 4.08 -22.69 40.90
N ALA A 307 4.94 -21.72 40.60
CA ALA A 307 6.27 -21.62 41.21
C ALA A 307 6.20 -21.45 42.74
N THR A 308 5.16 -20.80 43.28
CA THR A 308 5.02 -20.65 44.74
C THR A 308 4.80 -21.96 45.47
N VAL A 309 4.31 -23.00 44.79
CA VAL A 309 4.03 -24.32 45.38
C VAL A 309 5.31 -25.14 45.55
N SER A 310 6.29 -24.96 44.66
CA SER A 310 7.42 -25.88 44.50
C SER A 310 8.80 -25.24 44.61
N ALA A 311 8.91 -23.91 44.50
CA ALA A 311 10.20 -23.21 44.43
C ALA A 311 10.47 -22.30 45.65
N PRO A 312 11.74 -22.17 46.07
CA PRO A 312 12.14 -21.22 47.10
C PRO A 312 12.11 -19.76 46.61
N ALA A 313 11.97 -18.82 47.54
CA ALA A 313 11.76 -17.40 47.25
C ALA A 313 12.81 -16.74 46.32
N ASN A 314 14.07 -17.19 46.37
CA ASN A 314 15.12 -16.70 45.47
C ASN A 314 14.90 -17.12 43.99
N GLN A 315 14.39 -18.33 43.76
CA GLN A 315 14.06 -18.81 42.42
C GLN A 315 12.83 -18.09 41.86
N ILE A 316 11.81 -17.83 42.70
CA ILE A 316 10.62 -17.07 42.30
C ILE A 316 11.00 -15.63 41.88
N ARG A 317 11.87 -14.95 42.63
CA ARG A 317 12.38 -13.61 42.24
C ARG A 317 13.15 -13.63 40.92
N THR A 318 13.92 -14.70 40.67
CA THR A 318 14.66 -14.88 39.42
C THR A 318 13.69 -15.08 38.25
N LEU A 319 12.67 -15.92 38.44
CA LEU A 319 11.62 -16.15 37.46
C LEU A 319 10.85 -14.87 37.12
N PHE A 320 10.46 -14.08 38.13
CA PHE A 320 9.83 -12.78 37.93
C PHE A 320 10.70 -11.81 37.11
N ALA A 321 12.01 -11.74 37.41
CA ALA A 321 12.94 -10.92 36.66
C ALA A 321 13.07 -11.36 35.19
N ILE A 322 13.05 -12.67 34.92
CA ILE A 322 13.06 -13.22 33.56
C ILE A 322 11.78 -12.82 32.81
N ILE A 323 10.61 -12.96 33.44
CA ILE A 323 9.31 -12.60 32.85
C ILE A 323 9.31 -11.12 32.43
N ILE A 324 9.69 -10.20 33.34
CA ILE A 324 9.70 -8.77 33.02
C ILE A 324 10.75 -8.42 31.95
N ALA A 325 11.95 -9.00 32.04
CA ALA A 325 13.07 -8.61 31.17
C ALA A 325 12.99 -9.20 29.75
N THR A 326 12.37 -10.38 29.58
CA THR A 326 12.47 -11.14 28.33
C THR A 326 11.12 -11.49 27.70
N CYS A 327 10.04 -11.50 28.47
CA CYS A 327 8.74 -11.98 28.02
C CYS A 327 7.75 -10.85 27.68
N ASN A 328 8.13 -9.58 27.84
CA ASN A 328 7.33 -8.39 27.50
C ASN A 328 5.86 -8.46 27.98
N PRO A 329 5.60 -8.60 29.28
CA PRO A 329 4.24 -8.64 29.78
C PRO A 329 3.45 -7.38 29.40
N SER A 330 2.18 -7.59 29.09
CA SER A 330 1.19 -6.61 28.63
C SER A 330 0.93 -5.52 29.67
N ASN A 331 0.99 -5.87 30.97
CA ASN A 331 0.89 -4.98 32.11
C ASN A 331 1.87 -5.40 33.23
N PRO A 332 3.15 -5.01 33.14
CA PRO A 332 4.18 -5.40 34.10
C PRO A 332 3.91 -4.93 35.53
N ASN A 333 3.09 -3.89 35.71
CA ASN A 333 2.78 -3.34 37.04
C ASN A 333 1.71 -4.13 37.79
N ALA A 334 0.94 -4.97 37.11
CA ALA A 334 -0.09 -5.80 37.72
C ALA A 334 0.40 -7.20 38.13
N LEU A 335 1.61 -7.58 37.69
CA LEU A 335 2.26 -8.88 37.92
C LEU A 335 2.92 -9.01 39.29
#